data_AF-A0A9X8VDZ8-F1
#
_entry.id   AF-A0A9X8VDZ8-F1
#
_cell.length_a   1.000
_cell.length_b   1.000
_cell.length_c   1.000
_cell.angle_alpha   90.00
_cell.angle_beta   90.00
_cell.angle_gamma   90.00
#
_symmetry.space_group_name_H-M   'P 1'
#
loop_
_entity.id
_entity.type
_entity.pdbx_description
1 polymer ?
#
loop_
_entity_poly.entity_id
_entity_poly.type
_entity_poly.pdbx_seq_one_letter_code
_entity_poly.pdbx_strand_id
1 'polypeptide(L)' 'DAVPGIAEGLNAGMWSVGLALSGNEFGATWSEYRQMAAGEIAQRRTAAADKLYAAGAHYVIDTLAQLPDVIADINRRLA' A
#
# COMPACT_ATOMS: atom_id res chain seq x y z
N ASP A 1 -5.56 0.82 -0.31
CA ASP A 1 -4.81 2.09 -0.18
C ASP A 1 -5.22 2.90 1.06
N ALA A 2 -6.39 2.59 1.63
CA ALA A 2 -6.85 2.96 2.96
C ALA A 2 -7.13 1.71 3.83
N VAL A 3 -7.14 1.89 5.16
CA VAL A 3 -7.44 0.82 6.14
C VAL A 3 -8.78 0.10 5.88
N PRO A 4 -9.91 0.79 5.57
CA PRO A 4 -11.18 0.09 5.34
C PRO A 4 -11.16 -0.89 4.17
N GLY A 5 -10.46 -0.57 3.07
CA GLY A 5 -10.35 -1.45 1.91
C GLY A 5 -9.50 -2.70 2.19
N ILE A 6 -8.52 -2.60 3.11
CA ILE A 6 -7.79 -3.78 3.59
C ILE A 6 -8.74 -4.69 4.38
N ALA A 7 -9.50 -4.13 5.32
CA ALA A 7 -10.45 -4.91 6.12
C ALA A 7 -11.52 -5.59 5.25
N GLU A 8 -12.02 -4.91 4.21
CA GLU A 8 -12.96 -5.48 3.24
C GLU A 8 -12.38 -6.71 2.54
N GLY A 9 -11.16 -6.61 1.99
CA GLY A 9 -10.50 -7.74 1.33
C GLY A 9 -10.27 -8.93 2.26
N LEU A 10 -9.85 -8.68 3.50
CA LEU A 10 -9.68 -9.72 4.52
C LEU A 10 -11.01 -10.41 4.86
N ASN A 11 -12.08 -9.64 5.07
CA ASN A 11 -13.41 -10.17 5.37
C ASN A 11 -14.00 -10.98 4.20
N ALA A 12 -13.58 -10.70 2.97
CA ALA A 12 -13.94 -11.46 1.79
C ALA A 12 -13.07 -12.73 1.58
N GLY A 13 -12.08 -13.00 2.45
CA GLY A 13 -11.16 -14.12 2.28
C GLY A 13 -10.15 -13.92 1.14
N MET A 14 -9.90 -12.68 0.74
CA MET A 14 -9.04 -12.33 -0.39
C MET A 14 -7.63 -11.91 0.06
N TRP A 15 -6.66 -12.09 -0.82
CA TRP A 15 -5.37 -11.40 -0.71
C TRP A 15 -5.60 -9.89 -0.78
N SER A 16 -4.89 -9.14 0.06
CA SER A 16 -5.05 -7.70 0.23
C SER A 16 -3.71 -6.99 0.09
N VAL A 17 -3.63 -6.03 -0.82
CA VAL A 17 -2.42 -5.26 -1.15
C VAL A 17 -2.66 -3.77 -0.87
N GLY A 18 -1.86 -3.18 0.01
CA GLY A 18 -1.87 -1.76 0.33
C GLY A 18 -0.98 -0.94 -0.62
N LEU A 19 -1.36 0.33 -0.87
CA LEU A 19 -0.55 1.29 -1.63
C LEU A 19 -0.07 2.41 -0.68
N ALA A 20 1.24 2.46 -0.40
CA ALA A 20 1.82 3.37 0.60
C ALA A 20 2.19 4.75 0.06
N LEU A 21 2.38 4.92 -1.25
CA LEU A 21 2.80 6.19 -1.87
C LEU A 21 1.69 6.82 -2.69
N SER A 22 1.03 6.04 -3.54
CA SER A 22 -0.06 6.52 -4.41
C SER A 22 -1.46 6.38 -3.79
N GLY A 23 -1.54 6.14 -2.48
CA GLY A 23 -2.76 5.78 -1.77
C GLY A 23 -3.26 6.84 -0.80
N ASN A 24 -4.52 6.69 -0.38
CA ASN A 24 -5.15 7.62 0.57
C ASN A 24 -4.39 7.79 1.90
N GLU A 25 -3.75 6.74 2.43
CA GLU A 25 -2.97 6.87 3.68
C GLU A 25 -1.73 7.78 3.54
N PHE A 26 -1.19 7.94 2.33
CA PHE A 26 -0.10 8.89 2.07
C PHE A 26 -0.60 10.35 2.13
N GLY A 27 -1.83 10.58 1.64
CA GLY A 27 -2.54 11.84 1.82
C GLY A 27 -1.88 13.03 1.13
N ALA A 28 -1.56 12.90 -0.16
CA ALA A 28 -1.09 13.99 -1.00
C ALA A 28 -1.63 13.88 -2.41
N THR A 29 -1.93 15.02 -3.03
CA THR A 29 -2.10 15.12 -4.47
C THR A 29 -0.75 14.99 -5.17
N TRP A 30 -0.77 14.71 -6.47
CA TRP A 30 0.44 14.66 -7.29
C TRP A 30 1.25 15.97 -7.26
N SER A 31 0.56 17.12 -7.25
CA SER A 31 1.23 18.43 -7.23
C SER A 31 1.98 18.67 -5.93
N GLU A 32 1.36 18.32 -4.80
CA GLU A 32 1.97 18.40 -3.46
C GLU A 32 3.16 17.44 -3.38
N TYR A 33 2.97 16.18 -3.80
CA TYR A 33 4.03 15.17 -3.81
C TYR A 33 5.30 15.65 -4.54
N ARG A 34 5.15 16.28 -5.72
CA ARG A 34 6.30 16.78 -6.51
C ARG A 34 7.08 17.91 -5.85
N GLN A 35 6.48 18.59 -4.87
CA GLN A 35 7.11 19.70 -4.15
C GLN A 35 7.68 19.25 -2.80
N MET A 36 7.36 18.03 -2.36
CA MET A 36 7.83 17.50 -1.08
C MET A 36 9.32 17.17 -1.11
N ALA A 37 9.96 17.39 0.03
CA ALA A 37 11.32 16.92 0.25
C ALA A 37 11.32 15.39 0.36
N ALA A 38 12.42 14.75 -0.07
CA ALA A 38 12.55 13.30 -0.01
C ALA A 38 12.39 12.73 1.41
N GLY A 39 12.83 13.46 2.44
CA GLY A 39 12.66 13.07 3.84
C GLY A 39 11.20 13.05 4.29
N GLU A 40 10.39 14.01 3.85
CA GLU A 40 8.95 14.05 4.12
C GLU A 40 8.25 12.90 3.41
N ILE A 41 8.57 12.65 2.14
CA ILE A 41 8.03 11.52 1.38
C ILE A 41 8.32 10.20 2.11
N ALA A 42 9.57 9.98 2.53
CA ALA A 42 9.96 8.77 3.25
C ALA A 42 9.19 8.60 4.57
N GLN A 43 9.03 9.69 5.33
CA GLN A 43 8.29 9.66 6.60
C GLN A 43 6.80 9.31 6.37
N ARG A 44 6.14 9.99 5.43
CA ARG A 44 4.71 9.77 5.14
C ARG A 44 4.45 8.39 4.56
N ARG A 45 5.32 7.93 3.65
CA ARG A 45 5.29 6.57 3.09
C ARG A 45 5.40 5.52 4.19
N THR A 46 6.33 5.69 5.13
CA THR A 46 6.52 4.75 6.25
C THR A 46 5.27 4.71 7.14
N ALA A 47 4.75 5.87 7.52
CA ALA A 47 3.52 5.95 8.32
C ALA A 47 2.30 5.32 7.60
N ALA A 48 2.18 5.52 6.30
CA ALA A 48 1.12 4.90 5.49
C ALA A 48 1.28 3.37 5.44
N ALA A 49 2.49 2.87 5.22
CA ALA A 49 2.77 1.45 5.20
C ALA A 49 2.48 0.78 6.54
N ASP A 50 2.92 1.39 7.65
CA ASP A 50 2.70 0.87 9.00
C ASP A 50 1.21 0.72 9.30
N LYS A 51 0.39 1.71 8.95
CA LYS A 51 -1.07 1.64 9.11
C LYS A 51 -1.69 0.51 8.29
N LEU A 52 -1.27 0.36 7.03
CA LEU A 52 -1.82 -0.67 6.14
C LEU A 52 -1.43 -2.08 6.61
N TYR A 53 -0.20 -2.27 7.07
CA TYR A 53 0.22 -3.53 7.68
C TYR A 53 -0.49 -3.79 9.01
N ALA A 54 -0.65 -2.78 9.87
CA ALA A 54 -1.41 -2.90 11.12
C ALA A 54 -2.89 -3.26 10.88
N ALA A 55 -3.45 -2.85 9.74
CA ALA A 55 -4.79 -3.26 9.29
C ALA A 55 -4.86 -4.70 8.75
N GLY A 56 -3.72 -5.39 8.60
CA GLY A 56 -3.64 -6.77 8.14
C GLY A 56 -3.38 -6.94 6.64
N ALA A 57 -2.87 -5.91 5.94
CA ALA A 57 -2.48 -6.07 4.55
C ALA A 57 -1.44 -7.18 4.39
N HIS A 58 -1.64 -8.07 3.41
CA HIS A 58 -0.70 -9.16 3.13
C HIS A 58 0.59 -8.64 2.50
N TYR A 59 0.46 -7.58 1.70
CA TYR A 59 1.56 -6.87 1.06
C TYR A 59 1.26 -5.38 1.10
N VAL A 60 2.31 -4.56 1.16
CA VAL A 60 2.23 -3.12 0.89
C VAL A 60 3.30 -2.75 -0.13
N ILE A 61 2.89 -2.07 -1.19
CA ILE A 61 3.75 -1.56 -2.26
C ILE A 61 3.57 -0.04 -2.38
N ASP A 62 4.46 0.65 -3.07
CA ASP A 62 4.40 2.11 -3.17
C ASP A 62 3.33 2.53 -4.17
N THR A 63 3.36 1.88 -5.33
CA THR A 63 2.43 2.17 -6.44
C THR A 63 2.03 0.87 -7.13
N LEU A 64 1.01 0.95 -8.00
CA LEU A 64 0.55 -0.19 -8.81
C LEU A 64 1.63 -0.78 -9.73
N ALA A 65 2.70 -0.05 -10.02
CA ALA A 65 3.79 -0.54 -10.87
C ALA A 65 4.44 -1.83 -10.33
N GLN A 66 4.38 -2.06 -9.01
CA GLN A 66 4.96 -3.22 -8.33
C GLN A 66 3.97 -4.39 -8.19
N LEU A 67 2.70 -4.22 -8.60
CA LEU A 67 1.68 -5.25 -8.46
C LEU A 67 1.99 -6.56 -9.21
N PRO A 68 2.60 -6.54 -10.42
CA PRO A 68 2.96 -7.78 -11.11
C PRO A 68 3.86 -8.71 -10.28
N ASP A 69 4.82 -8.17 -9.54
CA ASP A 69 5.72 -8.95 -8.69
C ASP A 69 4.98 -9.58 -7.50
N VAL A 70 4.03 -8.84 -6.91
CA VAL A 70 3.17 -9.36 -5.83
C VAL A 70 2.28 -10.49 -6.32
N ILE A 71 1.70 -10.37 -7.53
CA ILE A 71 0.88 -11.43 -8.13
C ILE A 71 1.73 -12.68 -8.36
N ALA A 72 2.94 -12.55 -8.88
CA ALA A 72 3.86 -13.67 -9.06
C ALA A 72 4.20 -14.35 -7.73
N ASP A 73 4.39 -13.58 -6.65
CA ASP A 73 4.63 -14.09 -5.30
C ASP A 73 3.42 -14.86 -4.74
N ILE A 74 2.21 -14.31 -4.87
CA ILE A 74 0.97 -14.97 -4.46
C ILE A 74 0.79 -16.30 -5.20
N ASN A 75 0.99 -16.33 -6.52
CA ASN A 75 0.87 -17.55 -7.30
C ASN A 75 1.82 -18.64 -6.82
N ARG A 76 3.05 -18.26 -6.44
CA ARG A 76 4.02 -19.20 -5.86
C ARG A 76 3.61 -19.74 -4.49
N ARG A 77 2.91 -18.93 -3.67
CA ARG A 77 2.43 -19.32 -2.35
C ARG A 77 1.17 -20.21 -2.39
N LEU A 78 0.46 -20.23 -3.51
CA LEU A 78 -0.73 -21.05 -3.74
C LEU A 78 -0.43 -22.42 -4.38
N ALA A 79 0.73 -22.56 -5.04
CA ALA A 79 1.20 -23.81 -5.63
C ALA A 79 1.66 -24.80 -4.55
#